data_AF-A0A2M4CVK7-F1
#
_entry.id   AF-A0A2M4CVK7-F1
#
_cell.length_a   1.000
_cell.length_b   1.000
_cell.length_c   1.000
_cell.angle_alpha   90.00
_cell.angle_beta   90.00
_cell.angle_gamma   90.00
#
_symmetry.space_group_name_H-M   'P 1'
#
loop_
_entity.id
_entity.type
_entity.pdbx_description
1 polymer ?
#
loop_
_entity_poly.entity_id
_entity_poly.type
_entity_poly.pdbx_seq_one_letter_code
_entity_poly.pdbx_strand_id
1 'polypeptide(L)'
;MKIWTSEHVFNHPWETVAQAAWRKYPNPINTAVIGTDVVEQRVVDGVLHTHRLVSSKWYFPQWAQKLIGSPNVCYASEKSTVDPQQRLMTLKTINLTFGSFLSVYETLSYVPHPTDPAKTLLKQEATVQVEGVPLNRYMEDVLTKNISTNAGKGRQGLEWVIGKLNAEMKELANSAATSTNEILTQTKKSLDDITDQARKSMDELSATAQKIHI
;
A
#
# COMPACT_ATOMS: atom_id res chain seq x y z
N MET A 1 -21.32 -21.07 12.03
CA MET A 1 -20.37 -20.63 10.99
C MET A 1 -21.12 -19.77 9.99
N LYS A 2 -20.62 -18.56 9.72
CA LYS A 2 -21.14 -17.65 8.70
C LYS A 2 -20.02 -17.30 7.72
N ILE A 3 -20.37 -17.27 6.44
CA ILE A 3 -19.49 -16.86 5.36
C ILE A 3 -20.01 -15.55 4.79
N TRP A 4 -19.12 -14.60 4.59
CA TRP A 4 -19.40 -13.32 3.96
C TRP A 4 -18.42 -13.11 2.81
N THR A 5 -18.94 -12.70 1.65
CA THR A 5 -18.14 -12.45 0.46
C THR A 5 -18.48 -11.08 -0.11
N SER A 6 -17.50 -10.39 -0.66
CA SER A 6 -17.67 -9.11 -1.33
C SER A 6 -16.66 -8.97 -2.46
N GLU A 7 -17.10 -8.35 -3.54
CA GLU A 7 -16.23 -7.89 -4.61
C GLU A 7 -16.26 -6.36 -4.68
N HIS A 8 -15.16 -5.77 -5.15
CA HIS A 8 -15.07 -4.34 -5.39
C HIS A 8 -14.03 -4.06 -6.48
N VAL A 9 -14.30 -3.04 -7.29
CA VAL A 9 -13.40 -2.60 -8.35
C VAL A 9 -12.81 -1.26 -7.97
N PHE A 10 -11.48 -1.21 -7.86
CA PHE A 10 -10.73 0.04 -7.74
C PHE A 10 -10.42 0.55 -9.14
N ASN A 11 -10.66 1.85 -9.37
CA ASN A 11 -10.35 2.52 -10.64
C ASN A 11 -8.87 2.93 -10.72
N HIS A 12 -7.98 2.02 -10.33
CA HIS A 12 -6.53 2.22 -10.28
C HIS A 12 -5.81 0.93 -10.70
N PRO A 13 -4.62 1.04 -11.32
CA PRO A 13 -3.84 -0.12 -11.74
C PRO A 13 -3.38 -0.95 -10.53
N TRP A 14 -3.16 -2.24 -10.77
CA TRP A 14 -2.85 -3.21 -9.72
C TRP A 14 -1.62 -2.82 -8.91
N GLU A 15 -0.59 -2.29 -9.55
CA GLU A 15 0.67 -1.87 -8.91
C GLU A 15 0.41 -0.80 -7.84
N THR A 16 -0.41 0.21 -8.16
CA THR A 16 -0.79 1.28 -7.23
C THR A 16 -1.63 0.74 -6.09
N VAL A 17 -2.60 -0.14 -6.38
CA VAL A 17 -3.48 -0.72 -5.36
C VAL A 17 -2.72 -1.64 -4.41
N ALA A 18 -1.81 -2.47 -4.93
CA ALA A 18 -0.97 -3.35 -4.12
C ALA A 18 -0.03 -2.54 -3.22
N GLN A 19 0.60 -1.48 -3.75
CA GLN A 19 1.44 -0.59 -2.96
C GLN A 19 0.62 0.15 -1.87
N ALA A 20 -0.59 0.60 -2.19
CA ALA A 20 -1.48 1.21 -1.22
C ALA A 20 -1.93 0.22 -0.15
N ALA A 21 -2.18 -1.04 -0.50
CA ALA A 21 -2.60 -2.07 0.43
C ALA A 21 -1.51 -2.38 1.46
N TRP A 22 -0.24 -2.32 1.03
CA TRP A 22 0.92 -2.39 1.92
C TRP A 22 0.98 -1.23 2.92
N ARG A 23 0.72 -0.01 2.45
CA ARG A 23 0.77 1.24 3.22
C ARG A 23 -0.58 1.66 3.82
N LYS A 24 -1.54 0.73 3.88
CA LYS A 24 -2.94 1.02 4.27
C LYS A 24 -3.06 1.67 5.64
N TYR A 25 -2.17 1.32 6.57
CA TYR A 25 -2.21 1.83 7.93
C TYR A 25 -0.95 2.63 8.27
N PRO A 26 -1.07 3.70 9.08
CA PRO A 26 -2.32 4.27 9.59
C PRO A 26 -3.11 5.05 8.51
N ASN A 27 -4.44 5.11 8.64
CA ASN A 27 -5.30 5.98 7.83
C ASN A 27 -6.44 6.59 8.70
N PRO A 28 -7.02 7.75 8.32
CA PRO A 28 -8.02 8.44 9.14
C PRO A 28 -9.38 7.74 9.19
N ILE A 29 -9.62 6.74 8.35
CA ILE A 29 -10.95 6.12 8.17
C ILE A 29 -11.13 4.92 9.11
N ASN A 30 -10.09 4.12 9.30
CA ASN A 30 -10.10 2.99 10.22
C ASN A 30 -9.08 3.18 11.34
N THR A 31 -9.51 3.92 12.37
CA THR A 31 -8.76 4.20 13.60
C THR A 31 -8.73 3.04 14.59
N ALA A 32 -9.46 1.95 14.31
CA ALA A 32 -9.49 0.77 15.17
C ALA A 32 -8.20 -0.05 15.05
N VAL A 33 -7.49 0.04 13.93
CA VAL A 33 -6.16 -0.56 13.77
C VAL A 33 -5.14 0.39 14.36
N ILE A 34 -4.47 -0.05 15.43
CA ILE A 34 -3.55 0.79 16.21
C ILE A 34 -2.09 0.57 15.81
N GLY A 35 -1.76 -0.58 15.21
CA GLY A 35 -0.41 -0.88 14.78
C GLY A 35 -0.34 -2.10 13.86
N THR A 36 0.66 -2.11 13.00
CA THR A 36 0.98 -3.22 12.09
C THR A 36 2.49 -3.41 12.05
N ASP A 37 2.96 -4.54 12.55
CA ASP A 37 4.39 -4.86 12.62
C ASP A 37 4.71 -6.00 11.65
N VAL A 38 5.83 -5.89 10.93
CA VAL A 38 6.33 -6.97 10.08
C VAL A 38 7.16 -7.92 10.94
N VAL A 39 6.71 -9.17 11.05
CA VAL A 39 7.37 -10.23 11.82
C VAL A 39 8.43 -10.92 10.97
N GLU A 40 8.09 -11.22 9.72
CA GLU A 40 8.97 -11.89 8.77
C GLU A 40 8.67 -11.36 7.36
N GLN A 41 9.71 -11.18 6.56
CA GLN A 41 9.59 -10.87 5.15
C GLN A 41 10.68 -11.58 4.36
N ARG A 42 10.28 -12.29 3.29
CA ARG A 42 11.19 -13.01 2.43
C ARG A 42 10.67 -13.06 1.00
N VAL A 43 11.60 -13.14 0.04
CA VAL A 43 11.27 -13.40 -1.36
C VAL A 43 11.64 -14.84 -1.66
N VAL A 44 10.70 -15.60 -2.22
CA VAL A 44 10.92 -16.97 -2.68
C VAL A 44 10.35 -17.10 -4.08
N ASP A 45 11.19 -17.55 -5.01
CA ASP A 45 10.85 -17.71 -6.44
C ASP A 45 10.22 -16.46 -7.07
N GLY A 46 10.69 -15.27 -6.66
CA GLY A 46 10.19 -13.98 -7.15
C GLY A 46 8.87 -13.52 -6.50
N VAL A 47 8.30 -14.29 -5.58
CA VAL A 47 7.10 -13.95 -4.81
C VAL A 47 7.50 -13.39 -3.45
N LEU A 48 6.98 -12.21 -3.12
CA LEU A 48 7.18 -11.59 -1.81
C LEU A 48 6.21 -12.20 -0.80
N HIS A 49 6.74 -12.92 0.17
CA HIS A 49 6.01 -13.40 1.34
C HIS A 49 6.24 -12.46 2.51
N THR A 50 5.19 -12.13 3.23
CA THR A 50 5.30 -11.30 4.43
C THR A 50 4.32 -11.76 5.49
N HIS A 51 4.78 -11.80 6.72
CA HIS A 51 3.98 -12.05 7.91
C HIS A 51 3.91 -10.76 8.73
N ARG A 52 2.70 -10.28 8.98
CA ARG A 52 2.41 -9.13 9.82
C ARG A 52 1.64 -9.51 11.07
N LEU A 53 1.96 -8.85 12.17
CA LEU A 53 1.13 -8.80 13.36
C LEU A 53 0.31 -7.51 13.32
N VAL A 54 -1.01 -7.65 13.32
CA VAL A 54 -1.95 -6.53 13.33
C VAL A 54 -2.55 -6.39 14.71
N SER A 55 -2.44 -5.19 15.28
CA SER A 55 -3.05 -4.86 16.58
C SER A 55 -4.24 -3.92 16.36
N SER A 56 -5.37 -4.25 17.00
CA SER A 56 -6.62 -3.52 16.82
C SER A 56 -7.46 -3.47 18.09
N LYS A 57 -8.32 -2.46 18.19
CA LYS A 57 -9.31 -2.32 19.27
C LYS A 57 -10.66 -2.86 18.79
N TRP A 58 -11.17 -3.86 19.49
CA TRP A 58 -12.49 -4.44 19.23
C TRP A 58 -13.42 -4.25 20.42
N TYR A 59 -14.69 -4.02 20.12
CA TYR A 59 -15.73 -3.86 21.13
C TYR A 59 -16.74 -4.99 20.99
N PHE A 60 -16.84 -5.81 22.03
CA PHE A 60 -17.85 -6.86 22.15
C PHE A 60 -19.04 -6.40 22.99
N PRO A 61 -20.23 -6.98 22.82
CA PRO A 61 -21.35 -6.76 23.73
C PRO A 61 -20.97 -7.05 25.19
N GLN A 62 -21.51 -6.28 26.15
CA GLN A 62 -21.15 -6.40 27.57
C GLN A 62 -21.33 -7.82 28.13
N TRP A 63 -22.37 -8.54 27.69
CA TRP A 63 -22.61 -9.92 28.12
C TRP A 63 -21.49 -10.86 27.65
N ALA A 64 -20.97 -10.65 26.44
CA ALA A 64 -19.89 -11.45 25.87
C ALA A 64 -18.58 -11.15 26.59
N GLN A 65 -18.30 -9.87 26.87
CA GLN A 65 -17.09 -9.45 27.61
C GLN A 65 -16.99 -10.11 29.00
N LYS A 66 -18.12 -10.37 29.67
CA LYS A 66 -18.13 -11.08 30.96
C LYS A 66 -17.70 -12.55 30.86
N LEU A 67 -17.81 -13.16 29.68
CA LEU A 67 -17.48 -14.56 29.43
C LEU A 67 -16.10 -14.73 28.81
N ILE A 68 -15.80 -13.97 27.77
CA ILE A 68 -14.55 -14.10 26.99
C ILE A 68 -13.44 -13.16 27.48
N GLY A 69 -13.77 -12.22 28.38
CA GLY A 69 -12.90 -11.14 28.79
C GLY A 69 -12.97 -9.92 27.87
N SER A 70 -12.30 -8.85 28.27
CA SER A 70 -12.22 -7.59 27.53
C SER A 70 -10.76 -7.13 27.45
N PRO A 71 -9.95 -7.71 26.54
CA PRO A 71 -8.60 -7.25 26.30
C PRO A 71 -8.65 -5.88 25.62
N ASN A 72 -7.79 -4.97 26.07
CA ASN A 72 -7.67 -3.62 25.50
C ASN A 72 -7.20 -3.63 24.03
N VAL A 73 -6.51 -4.70 23.62
CA VAL A 73 -5.96 -4.89 22.26
C VAL A 73 -6.20 -6.32 21.82
N CYS A 74 -6.65 -6.46 20.57
CA CYS A 74 -6.80 -7.73 19.87
C CYS A 74 -5.73 -7.85 18.79
N TYR A 75 -5.12 -9.02 18.71
CA TYR A 75 -4.08 -9.34 17.75
C TYR A 75 -4.61 -10.24 16.65
N ALA A 76 -4.16 -9.99 15.43
CA ALA A 76 -4.37 -10.84 14.27
C ALA A 76 -3.05 -11.10 13.56
N SER A 77 -2.89 -12.31 13.04
CA SER A 77 -1.78 -12.70 12.19
C SER A 77 -2.22 -12.59 10.74
N GLU A 78 -1.56 -11.73 9.97
CA GLU A 78 -1.80 -11.57 8.54
C GLU A 78 -0.60 -12.11 7.76
N LYS A 79 -0.85 -13.04 6.84
CA LYS A 79 0.15 -13.54 5.90
C LYS A 79 -0.22 -13.09 4.50
N SER A 80 0.68 -12.39 3.84
CA SER A 80 0.46 -11.91 2.47
C SER A 80 1.50 -12.48 1.50
N THR A 81 1.07 -12.61 0.25
CA THR A 81 1.90 -12.97 -0.89
C THR A 81 1.68 -11.96 -2.01
N VAL A 82 2.76 -11.48 -2.62
CA VAL A 82 2.71 -10.63 -3.81
C VAL A 82 3.51 -11.29 -4.92
N ASP A 83 2.82 -11.73 -5.96
CA ASP A 83 3.41 -12.25 -7.18
C ASP A 83 3.36 -11.16 -8.27
N PRO A 84 4.50 -10.56 -8.64
CA PRO A 84 4.56 -9.54 -9.67
C PRO A 84 4.42 -10.11 -11.09
N GLN A 85 4.74 -11.39 -11.33
CA GLN A 85 4.58 -12.02 -12.64
C GLN A 85 3.10 -12.27 -12.94
N GLN A 86 2.36 -12.80 -11.96
CA GLN A 86 0.92 -13.03 -12.08
C GLN A 86 0.07 -11.79 -11.78
N ARG A 87 0.67 -10.71 -11.26
CA ARG A 87 -0.04 -9.54 -10.73
C ARG A 87 -1.13 -9.95 -9.74
N LEU A 88 -0.73 -10.75 -8.76
CA LEU A 88 -1.63 -11.27 -7.73
C LEU A 88 -1.09 -10.90 -6.36
N MET A 89 -1.90 -10.18 -5.58
CA MET A 89 -1.66 -9.97 -4.17
C MET A 89 -2.74 -10.67 -3.36
N THR A 90 -2.35 -11.60 -2.49
CA THR A 90 -3.25 -12.32 -1.59
C THR A 90 -2.90 -12.00 -0.14
N LEU A 91 -3.89 -11.74 0.69
CA LEU A 91 -3.73 -11.55 2.14
C LEU A 91 -4.65 -12.51 2.86
N LYS A 92 -4.12 -13.23 3.84
CA LYS A 92 -4.84 -14.16 4.68
C LYS A 92 -4.67 -13.75 6.13
N THR A 93 -5.77 -13.45 6.80
CA THR A 93 -5.77 -12.92 8.16
C THR A 93 -6.54 -13.86 9.08
N ILE A 94 -5.92 -14.19 10.21
CA ILE A 94 -6.53 -14.94 11.30
C ILE A 94 -6.44 -14.16 12.60
N ASN A 95 -7.46 -14.20 13.44
CA ASN A 95 -7.36 -13.67 14.79
C ASN A 95 -6.50 -14.57 15.67
N LEU A 96 -5.67 -13.97 16.52
CA LEU A 96 -4.91 -14.67 17.56
C LEU A 96 -5.60 -14.53 18.92
N THR A 97 -6.07 -13.31 19.22
CA THR A 97 -6.87 -13.07 20.43
C THR A 97 -8.26 -13.68 20.28
N PHE A 98 -8.78 -14.27 21.36
CA PHE A 98 -10.07 -14.97 21.42
C PHE A 98 -10.19 -16.26 20.60
N GLY A 99 -9.08 -16.83 20.10
CA GLY A 99 -9.11 -18.04 19.25
C GLY A 99 -9.93 -19.20 19.82
N SER A 100 -9.98 -19.35 21.15
CA SER A 100 -10.77 -20.39 21.83
C SER A 100 -12.29 -20.23 21.72
N PHE A 101 -12.78 -19.03 21.43
CA PHE A 101 -14.21 -18.70 21.38
C PHE A 101 -14.66 -18.20 20.01
N LEU A 102 -13.74 -17.58 19.28
CA LEU A 102 -14.00 -16.91 18.03
C LEU A 102 -12.86 -17.22 17.06
N SER A 103 -13.21 -17.73 15.90
CA SER A 103 -12.31 -17.87 14.76
C SER A 103 -12.83 -17.02 13.60
N VAL A 104 -12.04 -16.04 13.19
CA VAL A 104 -12.24 -15.21 12.01
C VAL A 104 -11.11 -15.51 11.04
N TYR A 105 -11.48 -16.02 9.87
CA TYR A 105 -10.57 -16.25 8.77
C TYR A 105 -10.97 -15.34 7.61
N GLU A 106 -10.09 -14.43 7.22
CA GLU A 106 -10.33 -13.49 6.14
C GLU A 106 -9.30 -13.70 5.02
N THR A 107 -9.76 -13.73 3.78
CA THR A 107 -8.91 -13.79 2.58
C THR A 107 -9.27 -12.66 1.64
N LEU A 108 -8.27 -11.85 1.28
CA LEU A 108 -8.38 -10.81 0.25
C LEU A 108 -7.49 -11.21 -0.93
N SER A 109 -7.98 -10.99 -2.14
CA SER A 109 -7.21 -11.12 -3.37
C SER A 109 -7.37 -9.87 -4.22
N TYR A 110 -6.26 -9.32 -4.68
CA TYR A 110 -6.19 -8.19 -5.60
C TYR A 110 -5.57 -8.67 -6.90
N VAL A 111 -6.32 -8.52 -7.99
CA VAL A 111 -5.91 -8.89 -9.36
C VAL A 111 -6.31 -7.78 -10.33
N PRO A 112 -5.61 -7.62 -11.47
CA PRO A 112 -6.10 -6.79 -12.56
C PRO A 112 -7.53 -7.18 -12.95
N HIS A 113 -8.36 -6.19 -13.29
CA HIS A 113 -9.72 -6.46 -13.72
C HIS A 113 -9.70 -7.22 -15.07
N PRO A 114 -10.49 -8.30 -15.22
CA PRO A 114 -10.37 -9.21 -16.37
C PRO A 114 -10.64 -8.54 -17.72
N THR A 115 -11.45 -7.48 -17.74
CA THR A 115 -11.78 -6.73 -18.95
C THR A 115 -11.04 -5.40 -19.09
N ASP A 116 -10.42 -4.89 -18.02
CA ASP A 116 -9.79 -3.56 -18.00
C ASP A 116 -8.55 -3.58 -17.12
N PRO A 117 -7.36 -3.83 -17.68
CA PRO A 117 -6.12 -3.90 -16.92
C PRO A 117 -5.74 -2.60 -16.17
N ALA A 118 -6.38 -1.47 -16.48
CA ALA A 118 -6.19 -0.21 -15.74
C ALA A 118 -6.94 -0.19 -14.40
N LYS A 119 -7.79 -1.18 -14.13
CA LYS A 119 -8.55 -1.33 -12.90
C LYS A 119 -8.10 -2.57 -12.12
N THR A 120 -8.38 -2.58 -10.83
CA THR A 120 -8.07 -3.70 -9.94
C THR A 120 -9.34 -4.27 -9.35
N LEU A 121 -9.54 -5.58 -9.49
CA LEU A 121 -10.60 -6.32 -8.81
C LEU A 121 -10.09 -6.81 -7.45
N LEU A 122 -10.77 -6.39 -6.39
CA LEU A 122 -10.66 -6.94 -5.05
C LEU A 122 -11.76 -7.96 -4.84
N LYS A 123 -11.38 -9.19 -4.47
CA LYS A 123 -12.29 -10.19 -3.91
C LYS A 123 -11.95 -10.41 -2.45
N GLN A 124 -12.96 -10.38 -1.59
CA GLN A 124 -12.83 -10.52 -0.16
C GLN A 124 -13.79 -11.58 0.34
N GLU A 125 -13.27 -12.51 1.12
CA GLU A 125 -14.03 -13.60 1.73
C GLU A 125 -13.68 -13.66 3.21
N ALA A 126 -14.70 -13.79 4.06
CA ALA A 126 -14.53 -13.91 5.50
C ALA A 126 -15.41 -15.03 6.05
N THR A 127 -14.82 -15.89 6.87
CA THR A 127 -15.51 -16.93 7.61
C THR A 127 -15.43 -16.61 9.09
N VAL A 128 -16.60 -16.60 9.75
CA VAL A 128 -16.75 -16.38 11.19
C VAL A 128 -17.33 -17.62 11.82
N GLN A 129 -16.64 -18.13 12.84
CA GLN A 129 -17.06 -19.27 13.65
C GLN A 129 -16.99 -18.90 15.12
N VAL A 130 -18.08 -19.13 15.83
CA VAL A 130 -18.19 -18.83 17.27
C VAL A 130 -18.52 -20.10 18.02
N GLU A 131 -17.70 -20.41 19.03
CA GLU A 131 -17.83 -21.61 19.87
C GLU A 131 -17.68 -21.26 21.35
N GLY A 132 -18.22 -22.11 22.22
CA GLY A 132 -18.04 -21.95 23.68
C GLY A 132 -18.75 -20.76 24.33
N VAL A 133 -19.60 -20.02 23.60
CA VAL A 133 -20.40 -18.91 24.14
C VAL A 133 -21.91 -19.11 23.88
N PRO A 134 -22.78 -18.73 24.84
CA PRO A 134 -24.21 -18.68 24.60
C PRO A 134 -24.53 -17.62 23.53
N LEU A 135 -25.68 -17.75 22.86
CA LEU A 135 -26.08 -16.84 21.77
C LEU A 135 -25.07 -16.74 20.62
N ASN A 136 -24.39 -17.85 20.32
CA ASN A 136 -23.40 -17.94 19.23
C ASN A 136 -23.90 -17.35 17.91
N ARG A 137 -25.15 -17.60 17.50
CA ARG A 137 -25.74 -17.03 16.27
C ARG A 137 -25.78 -15.50 16.29
N TYR A 138 -26.17 -14.91 17.42
CA TYR A 138 -26.19 -13.46 17.58
C TYR A 138 -24.79 -12.86 17.52
N MET A 139 -23.80 -13.53 18.13
CA MET A 139 -22.39 -13.12 18.03
C MET A 139 -21.89 -13.19 16.58
N GLU A 140 -22.18 -14.29 15.89
CA GLU A 140 -21.83 -14.45 14.46
C GLU A 140 -22.47 -13.33 13.62
N ASP A 141 -23.71 -12.95 13.89
CA ASP A 141 -24.39 -11.82 13.22
C ASP A 141 -23.71 -10.48 13.47
N VAL A 142 -23.40 -10.16 14.73
CA VAL A 142 -22.70 -8.92 15.11
C VAL A 142 -21.34 -8.84 14.42
N LEU A 143 -20.58 -9.94 14.44
CA LEU A 143 -19.25 -10.00 13.83
C LEU A 143 -19.30 -9.90 12.31
N THR A 144 -20.22 -10.60 11.67
CA THR A 144 -20.40 -10.52 10.21
C THR A 144 -20.77 -9.10 9.78
N LYS A 145 -21.64 -8.41 10.53
CA LYS A 145 -21.99 -7.01 10.29
C LYS A 145 -20.79 -6.07 10.46
N ASN A 146 -19.96 -6.30 11.48
CA ASN A 146 -18.74 -5.55 11.70
C ASN A 146 -17.74 -5.75 10.56
N ILE A 147 -17.57 -6.98 10.07
CA ILE A 147 -16.71 -7.28 8.92
C ILE A 147 -17.19 -6.54 7.67
N SER A 148 -18.49 -6.57 7.38
CA SER A 148 -19.05 -5.84 6.24
C SER A 148 -18.80 -4.32 6.34
N THR A 149 -18.97 -3.74 7.53
CA THR A 149 -18.69 -2.32 7.77
C THR A 149 -17.18 -2.02 7.64
N ASN A 150 -16.33 -2.89 8.17
CA ASN A 150 -14.88 -2.78 8.08
C ASN A 150 -14.36 -2.94 6.65
N ALA A 151 -15.02 -3.74 5.80
CA ALA A 151 -14.73 -3.82 4.38
C ALA A 151 -15.04 -2.49 3.67
N GLY A 152 -16.16 -1.84 4.01
CA GLY A 152 -16.46 -0.48 3.55
C GLY A 152 -15.38 0.53 3.93
N LYS A 153 -15.00 0.56 5.20
CA LYS A 153 -13.90 1.42 5.70
C LYS A 153 -12.56 1.07 5.05
N GLY A 154 -12.30 -0.21 4.82
CA GLY A 154 -11.08 -0.71 4.19
C GLY A 154 -10.91 -0.19 2.78
N ARG A 155 -11.99 -0.15 2.00
CA ARG A 155 -12.01 0.40 0.63
C ARG A 155 -11.73 1.91 0.63
N GLN A 156 -12.43 2.66 1.46
CA GLN A 156 -12.21 4.12 1.56
C GLN A 156 -10.80 4.44 2.06
N GLY A 157 -10.30 3.69 3.06
CA GLY A 157 -8.95 3.84 3.58
C GLY A 157 -7.89 3.62 2.50
N LEU A 158 -8.12 2.63 1.63
CA LEU A 158 -7.24 2.36 0.51
C LEU A 158 -7.24 3.49 -0.52
N GLU A 159 -8.41 4.01 -0.89
CA GLU A 159 -8.54 5.17 -1.79
C GLU A 159 -7.81 6.41 -1.25
N TRP A 160 -7.90 6.65 0.07
CA TRP A 160 -7.15 7.75 0.70
C TRP A 160 -5.63 7.56 0.56
N VAL A 161 -5.12 6.34 0.80
CA VAL A 161 -3.69 6.04 0.63
C VAL A 161 -3.26 6.16 -0.82
N ILE A 162 -4.09 5.71 -1.78
CA ILE A 162 -3.82 5.88 -3.21
C ILE A 162 -3.70 7.37 -3.57
N GLY A 163 -4.61 8.21 -3.06
CA GLY A 163 -4.52 9.66 -3.25
C GLY A 163 -3.19 10.24 -2.74
N LYS A 164 -2.72 9.78 -1.58
CA LYS A 164 -1.43 10.17 -1.01
C LYS A 164 -0.25 9.70 -1.88
N LEU A 165 -0.27 8.45 -2.34
CA LEU A 165 0.77 7.91 -3.23
C LEU A 165 0.88 8.70 -4.54
N ASN A 166 -0.26 9.06 -5.14
CA ASN A 166 -0.29 9.84 -6.36
C ASN A 166 0.27 11.25 -6.16
N ALA A 167 0.02 11.86 -5.01
CA ALA A 167 0.61 13.16 -4.65
C ALA A 167 2.14 13.05 -4.47
N GLU A 168 2.62 12.05 -3.72
CA GLU A 168 4.05 11.78 -3.53
C GLU A 168 4.77 11.56 -4.88
N MET A 169 4.16 10.80 -5.79
CA MET A 169 4.71 10.54 -7.11
C MET A 169 4.78 11.82 -7.98
N LYS A 170 3.75 12.68 -7.90
CA LYS A 170 3.72 13.94 -8.64
C LYS A 170 4.78 14.92 -8.12
N GLU A 171 4.96 15.00 -6.81
CA GLU A 171 6.02 15.80 -6.20
C GLU A 171 7.40 15.32 -6.63
N LEU A 172 7.64 14.01 -6.59
CA LEU A 172 8.91 13.42 -7.04
C LEU A 172 9.20 13.71 -8.52
N ALA A 173 8.18 13.59 -9.38
CA ALA A 173 8.30 13.90 -10.80
C ALA A 173 8.63 15.39 -11.04
N ASN A 174 7.99 16.30 -10.30
CA ASN A 174 8.28 17.73 -10.39
C ASN A 174 9.69 18.05 -9.93
N SER A 175 10.15 17.47 -8.80
CA SER A 175 11.51 17.66 -8.31
C SER A 175 12.54 17.16 -9.32
N ALA A 176 12.33 15.97 -9.90
CA ALA A 176 13.22 15.41 -10.92
C ALA A 176 13.28 16.28 -12.19
N ALA A 177 12.14 16.81 -12.63
CA ALA A 177 12.08 17.72 -13.78
C ALA A 177 12.86 19.02 -13.53
N THR A 178 12.71 19.62 -12.33
CA THR A 178 13.46 20.81 -11.94
C THR A 178 14.97 20.55 -11.90
N SER A 179 15.41 19.46 -11.26
CA SER A 179 16.83 19.11 -11.21
C SER A 179 17.41 18.84 -12.60
N THR A 180 16.65 18.19 -13.49
CA THR A 180 17.08 17.95 -14.87
C THR A 180 17.23 19.25 -15.64
N ASN A 181 16.30 20.19 -15.47
CA ASN A 181 16.37 21.52 -16.08
C ASN A 181 17.56 22.33 -15.55
N GLU A 182 17.86 22.26 -14.25
CA GLU A 182 19.03 22.89 -13.66
C GLU A 182 20.33 22.34 -14.24
N ILE A 183 20.47 21.02 -14.33
CA ILE A 183 21.63 20.35 -14.95
C ILE A 183 21.76 20.77 -16.42
N LEU A 184 20.65 20.78 -17.17
CA LEU A 184 20.64 21.16 -18.57
C LEU A 184 21.08 22.62 -18.75
N THR A 185 20.62 23.51 -17.86
CA THR A 185 20.95 24.94 -17.88
C THR A 185 22.43 25.17 -17.53
N GLN A 186 22.94 24.48 -16.50
CA GLN A 186 24.36 24.52 -16.16
C GLN A 186 25.23 24.00 -17.31
N THR A 187 24.83 22.89 -17.94
CA THR A 187 25.57 22.31 -19.07
C THR A 187 25.60 23.25 -20.27
N LYS A 188 24.47 23.89 -20.60
CA LYS A 188 24.40 24.91 -21.66
C LYS A 188 25.33 26.08 -21.37
N LYS A 189 25.28 26.62 -20.15
CA LYS A 189 26.15 27.74 -19.75
C LYS A 189 27.63 27.37 -19.87
N SER A 190 28.03 26.18 -19.41
CA SER A 190 29.42 25.73 -19.55
C SER A 190 29.85 25.55 -21.00
N LEU A 191 28.96 25.10 -21.90
CA LEU A 191 29.25 25.02 -23.33
C LEU A 191 29.39 26.40 -23.97
N ASP A 192 28.54 27.35 -23.61
CA ASP A 192 28.62 28.73 -24.08
C ASP A 192 29.95 29.37 -23.63
N ASP A 193 30.33 29.17 -22.36
CA ASP A 193 31.60 29.65 -21.79
C ASP A 193 32.82 29.06 -22.55
N ILE A 194 32.81 27.75 -22.87
CA ILE A 194 33.86 27.09 -23.67
C ILE A 194 33.91 27.68 -25.09
N THR A 195 32.75 27.91 -25.70
CA THR A 195 32.66 28.44 -27.07
C THR A 195 33.22 29.85 -27.14
N ASP A 196 32.87 30.70 -26.17
CA ASP A 196 33.38 32.06 -26.07
C ASP A 196 34.89 32.08 -25.78
N GLN A 197 35.38 31.17 -24.94
CA GLN A 197 36.81 31.05 -24.67
C GLN A 197 37.59 30.62 -25.91
N ALA A 198 37.10 29.64 -26.67
CA ALA A 198 37.72 29.20 -27.92
C ALA A 198 37.74 30.33 -28.98
N ARG A 199 36.66 31.11 -29.07
CA ARG A 199 36.58 32.28 -29.97
C ARG A 199 37.65 33.32 -29.64
N LYS A 200 37.77 33.70 -28.36
CA LYS A 200 38.79 34.67 -27.90
C LYS A 200 40.21 34.19 -28.19
N SER A 201 40.52 32.93 -27.91
CA SER A 201 41.85 32.38 -28.21
C SER A 201 42.16 32.37 -29.71
N MET A 202 41.17 32.13 -30.56
CA MET A 202 41.35 32.19 -32.01
C MET A 202 41.58 33.62 -32.52
N ASP A 203 40.87 34.60 -31.96
CA ASP A 203 41.07 36.02 -32.27
C ASP A 203 42.49 36.49 -31.85
N GLU A 204 42.98 36.05 -30.69
CA GLU A 204 44.35 36.33 -30.22
C GLU A 204 45.42 35.69 -31.12
N LEU A 205 45.22 34.44 -31.55
CA LEU A 205 46.12 33.77 -32.49
C LEU A 205 46.15 34.50 -33.84
N SER A 206 44.99 34.92 -34.36
CA SER A 206 44.87 35.68 -35.60
C SER A 206 45.61 37.01 -35.52
N ALA A 207 45.41 37.76 -34.42
CA ALA A 207 46.09 39.03 -34.18
C ALA A 207 47.61 38.86 -34.05
N THR A 208 48.07 37.73 -33.49
CA THR A 208 49.49 37.41 -33.37
C THR A 208 50.09 37.01 -34.73
N ALA A 209 49.39 36.22 -35.53
CA ALA A 209 49.81 35.84 -36.87
C ALA A 209 49.92 37.05 -37.82
N GLN A 210 48.99 38.01 -37.74
CA GLN A 210 49.06 39.26 -38.50
C GLN A 210 50.28 40.12 -38.15
N LYS A 211 50.76 40.06 -36.90
CA LYS A 211 51.98 40.77 -36.48
C LYS A 211 53.28 40.13 -36.95
N ILE A 212 53.27 38.86 -37.37
CA ILE A 212 54.45 38.11 -37.83
C ILE A 212 54.68 38.28 -39.34
N HIS A 213 53.74 38.90 -40.07
CA HIS A 213 53.83 39.15 -41.53
C HIS A 213 54.27 40.58 -41.92
N ILE A 214 54.95 41.29 -41.01
CA ILE A 214 55.67 42.55 -41.26
C ILE A 214 57.15 42.29 -40.97
#